data_AF-A0A538JNV9-F1
#
_entry.id   AF-A0A538JNV9-F1
#
_cell.length_a   1.000
_cell.length_b   1.000
_cell.length_c   1.000
_cell.angle_alpha   90.00
_cell.angle_beta   90.00
_cell.angle_gamma   90.00
#
_symmetry.space_group_name_H-M   'P 1'
#
loop_
_entity.id
_entity.type
_entity.pdbx_description
1 polymer ?
#
loop_
_entity_poly.entity_id
_entity_poly.type
_entity_poly.pdbx_seq_one_letter_code
_entity_poly.pdbx_strand_id
1 'polypeptide(L)'
;MKPRLALRLKRTVTIAGFLLLVAAPADAQTGYPPGPPTTQPSGTGSSEDLGTIAVGETKSSELCGFAPGATVRVTANGTFVLNATADANGCVQFEVMVISARSMEINGTRATAVCGPNAVVASGSATNATRVTQTLRFEIVCDPVARAGTATTGAAIARGALVGVALVGSGVLIVLGSRRRKTRDPG
;
A
#
# COMPACT_ATOMS: atom_id res chain seq x y z
N MET A 1 41.36 -43.18 53.62
CA MET A 1 41.69 -41.91 52.93
C MET A 1 41.19 -41.96 51.48
N LYS A 2 40.24 -41.11 51.11
CA LYS A 2 39.98 -40.69 49.71
C LYS A 2 39.12 -39.41 49.74
N PRO A 3 39.60 -38.29 49.18
CA PRO A 3 38.94 -36.99 49.32
C PRO A 3 37.77 -36.81 48.33
N ARG A 4 36.76 -36.06 48.79
CA ARG A 4 35.61 -35.60 48.01
C ARG A 4 36.06 -34.49 47.04
N LEU A 5 35.73 -34.60 45.76
CA LEU A 5 35.87 -33.51 44.79
C LEU A 5 34.49 -32.94 44.47
N ALA A 6 34.21 -31.75 45.00
CA ALA A 6 33.02 -30.96 44.70
C ALA A 6 33.26 -30.13 43.43
N LEU A 7 32.54 -30.46 42.36
CA LEU A 7 32.61 -29.72 41.09
C LEU A 7 31.68 -28.49 41.17
N ARG A 8 32.24 -27.30 41.46
CA ARG A 8 31.53 -26.03 41.31
C ARG A 8 31.55 -25.61 39.84
N LEU A 9 30.45 -25.86 39.15
CA LEU A 9 30.21 -25.41 37.78
C LEU A 9 29.88 -23.90 37.77
N LYS A 10 30.85 -23.06 37.45
CA LYS A 10 30.64 -21.62 37.19
C LYS A 10 30.02 -21.47 35.80
N ARG A 11 28.73 -21.17 35.72
CA ARG A 11 28.06 -20.76 34.47
C ARG A 11 28.40 -19.30 34.17
N THR A 12 29.36 -19.10 33.30
CA THR A 12 29.64 -17.83 32.61
C THR A 12 28.48 -17.54 31.67
N VAL A 13 27.76 -16.45 31.92
CA VAL A 13 26.69 -15.95 31.05
C VAL A 13 27.33 -14.97 30.07
N THR A 14 27.59 -15.42 28.85
CA THR A 14 28.00 -14.58 27.73
C THR A 14 26.77 -13.82 27.22
N ILE A 15 26.69 -12.53 27.53
CA ILE A 15 25.72 -11.60 26.95
C ILE A 15 26.23 -11.27 25.54
N ALA A 16 25.86 -12.11 24.57
CA ALA A 16 26.10 -11.86 23.15
C ALA A 16 25.09 -10.80 22.68
N GLY A 17 25.63 -9.70 22.17
CA GLY A 17 24.87 -8.56 21.70
C GLY A 17 23.94 -8.91 20.55
N PHE A 18 22.75 -8.31 20.59
CA PHE A 18 21.91 -8.14 19.42
C PHE A 18 21.61 -6.65 19.30
N LEU A 19 22.53 -5.96 18.62
CA LEU A 19 22.42 -4.57 18.22
C LEU A 19 21.44 -4.56 17.03
N LEU A 20 20.14 -4.56 17.35
CA LEU A 20 19.07 -4.38 16.37
C LEU A 20 19.13 -2.93 15.88
N LEU A 21 19.93 -2.69 14.84
CA LEU A 21 19.76 -1.54 13.97
C LEU A 21 18.38 -1.69 13.32
N VAL A 22 17.39 -1.02 13.91
CA VAL A 22 16.12 -0.75 13.26
C VAL A 22 16.42 0.25 12.15
N ALA A 23 16.64 -0.26 10.94
CA ALA A 23 16.59 0.55 9.73
C ALA A 23 15.15 1.10 9.64
N ALA A 24 14.96 2.35 10.04
CA ALA A 24 13.73 3.05 9.75
C ALA A 24 13.56 3.10 8.22
N PRO A 25 12.38 2.77 7.66
CA PRO A 25 12.10 3.09 6.28
C PRO A 25 12.21 4.62 6.15
N ALA A 26 13.19 5.06 5.37
CA ALA A 26 13.22 6.43 4.91
C ALA A 26 12.07 6.58 3.91
N ASP A 27 10.92 7.03 4.41
CA ASP A 27 9.88 7.58 3.55
C ASP A 27 10.51 8.76 2.80
N ALA A 28 10.76 8.55 1.51
CA ALA A 28 11.16 9.61 0.61
C ALA A 28 10.02 10.64 0.61
N GLN A 29 10.19 11.71 1.40
CA GLN A 29 9.36 12.89 1.32
C GLN A 29 9.50 13.42 -0.10
N THR A 30 8.46 13.19 -0.91
CA THR A 30 8.31 13.78 -2.23
C THR A 30 8.40 15.28 -2.03
N GLY A 31 9.52 15.85 -2.50
CA GLY A 31 9.87 17.24 -2.32
C GLY A 31 8.73 18.16 -2.74
N TYR A 32 8.40 19.09 -1.83
CA TYR A 32 7.65 20.27 -2.16
C TYR A 32 8.64 21.34 -2.67
N PRO A 33 8.34 22.07 -3.75
CA PRO A 33 7.10 22.04 -4.53
C PRO A 33 7.01 20.81 -5.44
N PRO A 34 5.79 20.29 -5.70
CA PRO A 34 5.59 19.23 -6.68
C PRO A 34 6.21 19.68 -8.01
N GLY A 35 7.19 18.90 -8.49
CA GLY A 35 7.74 19.11 -9.81
C GLY A 35 6.61 19.10 -10.85
N PRO A 36 6.80 19.77 -12.00
CA PRO A 36 5.83 19.70 -13.09
C PRO A 36 5.55 18.23 -13.42
N PRO A 37 4.28 17.88 -13.76
CA PRO A 37 3.92 16.50 -14.06
C PRO A 37 4.92 15.91 -15.04
N THR A 38 5.51 14.77 -14.65
CA THR A 38 6.47 14.04 -15.48
C THR A 38 5.81 13.78 -16.81
N THR A 39 6.48 14.21 -17.87
CA THR A 39 6.00 14.19 -19.25
C THR A 39 5.61 12.76 -19.60
N GLN A 40 4.30 12.52 -19.60
CA GLN A 40 3.71 11.25 -20.01
C GLN A 40 4.20 10.92 -21.43
N PRO A 41 4.60 9.67 -21.73
CA PRO A 41 5.04 9.28 -23.07
C PRO A 41 3.94 9.60 -24.09
N SER A 42 4.11 10.73 -24.77
CA SER A 42 3.16 11.27 -25.74
C SER A 42 3.45 10.60 -27.09
N GLY A 43 3.08 9.32 -27.17
CA GLY A 43 3.24 8.49 -28.35
C GLY A 43 1.89 7.91 -28.77
N THR A 44 1.71 7.68 -30.08
CA THR A 44 0.58 6.89 -30.56
C THR A 44 0.72 5.48 -30.00
N GLY A 45 -0.23 5.02 -29.19
CA GLY A 45 -0.19 3.68 -28.60
C GLY A 45 0.56 3.57 -27.28
N SER A 46 0.76 4.66 -26.53
CA SER A 46 1.38 4.55 -25.21
C SER A 46 0.47 3.80 -24.22
N SER A 47 1.12 3.05 -23.34
CA SER A 47 0.48 2.36 -22.24
C SER A 47 1.08 2.89 -20.95
N GLU A 48 0.21 3.26 -20.02
CA GLU A 48 0.55 3.64 -18.66
C GLU A 48 -0.01 2.60 -17.71
N ASP A 49 0.74 2.29 -16.66
CA ASP A 49 0.35 1.33 -15.64
C ASP A 49 0.20 2.06 -14.31
N LEU A 50 -1.02 2.07 -13.76
CA LEU A 50 -1.33 2.63 -12.44
C LEU A 50 -1.01 1.65 -11.32
N GLY A 51 -0.55 0.44 -11.65
CA GLY A 51 -0.26 -0.63 -10.72
C GLY A 51 -1.53 -1.20 -10.10
N THR A 52 -1.48 -1.47 -8.81
CA THR A 52 -2.56 -2.13 -8.09
C THR A 52 -3.48 -1.11 -7.41
N ILE A 53 -4.80 -1.29 -7.55
CA ILE A 53 -5.83 -0.43 -6.97
C ILE A 53 -6.73 -1.26 -6.06
N ALA A 54 -6.84 -0.86 -4.79
CA ALA A 54 -7.73 -1.52 -3.84
C ALA A 54 -9.20 -1.07 -4.03
N VAL A 55 -10.13 -1.92 -3.60
CA VAL A 55 -11.55 -1.54 -3.54
C VAL A 55 -11.74 -0.34 -2.60
N GLY A 56 -12.45 0.69 -3.06
CA GLY A 56 -12.66 1.97 -2.39
C GLY A 56 -11.46 2.91 -2.47
N GLU A 57 -10.50 2.65 -3.36
CA GLU A 57 -9.43 3.58 -3.71
C GLU A 57 -9.72 4.28 -5.03
N THR A 58 -9.19 5.50 -5.16
CA THR A 58 -9.24 6.31 -6.36
C THR A 58 -7.83 6.63 -6.83
N LYS A 59 -7.57 6.48 -8.13
CA LYS A 59 -6.35 6.93 -8.79
C LYS A 59 -6.69 7.90 -9.90
N SER A 60 -5.86 8.93 -10.05
CA SER A 60 -5.94 9.86 -11.17
C SER A 60 -4.69 9.76 -12.04
N SER A 61 -4.87 9.96 -13.34
CA SER A 61 -3.81 10.05 -14.33
C SER A 61 -4.28 10.92 -15.51
N GLU A 62 -3.37 11.39 -16.34
CA GLU A 62 -3.65 12.32 -17.42
C GLU A 62 -3.13 11.79 -18.77
N LEU A 63 -4.05 11.40 -19.66
CA LEU A 63 -3.67 10.88 -20.97
C LEU A 63 -3.53 12.01 -21.98
N CYS A 64 -2.30 12.22 -22.46
CA CYS A 64 -1.97 13.24 -23.45
C CYS A 64 -1.75 12.69 -24.88
N GLY A 65 -1.68 13.60 -25.85
CA GLY A 65 -1.40 13.30 -27.26
C GLY A 65 -2.61 13.37 -28.19
N PHE A 66 -3.74 13.90 -27.70
CA PHE A 66 -4.93 14.18 -28.50
C PHE A 66 -4.85 15.61 -29.07
N ALA A 67 -5.63 15.90 -30.11
CA ALA A 67 -5.79 17.28 -30.57
C ALA A 67 -6.57 18.07 -29.51
N PRO A 68 -6.21 19.33 -29.23
CA PRO A 68 -6.98 20.17 -28.33
C PRO A 68 -8.46 20.26 -28.75
N GLY A 69 -9.38 20.03 -27.81
CA GLY A 69 -10.83 20.01 -28.07
C GLY A 69 -11.34 18.76 -28.80
N ALA A 70 -10.49 17.77 -29.11
CA ALA A 70 -10.94 16.52 -29.70
C ALA A 70 -11.81 15.72 -28.72
N THR A 71 -12.82 15.05 -29.27
CA THR A 71 -13.59 14.04 -28.53
C THR A 71 -12.78 12.76 -28.41
N VAL A 72 -12.55 12.33 -27.17
CA VAL A 72 -11.84 11.09 -26.82
C VAL A 72 -12.86 10.07 -26.34
N ARG A 73 -12.97 8.97 -27.07
CA ARG A 73 -13.84 7.85 -26.73
C ARG A 73 -13.14 6.97 -25.70
N VAL A 74 -13.79 6.76 -24.57
CA VAL A 74 -13.26 5.97 -23.46
C VAL A 74 -13.98 4.62 -23.39
N THR A 75 -13.18 3.55 -23.33
CA THR A 75 -13.67 2.19 -23.14
C THR A 75 -12.97 1.57 -21.95
N ALA A 76 -13.69 0.76 -21.18
CA ALA A 76 -13.16 -0.05 -20.09
C ALA A 76 -13.39 -1.52 -20.41
N ASN A 77 -12.33 -2.32 -20.40
CA ASN A 77 -12.38 -3.76 -20.69
C ASN A 77 -13.14 -4.05 -22.01
N GLY A 78 -12.93 -3.22 -23.04
CA GLY A 78 -13.58 -3.32 -24.35
C GLY A 78 -15.00 -2.75 -24.44
N THR A 79 -15.61 -2.33 -23.32
CA THR A 79 -16.97 -1.76 -23.30
C THR A 79 -16.91 -0.24 -23.29
N PHE A 80 -17.78 0.43 -24.06
CA PHE A 80 -17.89 1.90 -24.02
C PHE A 80 -18.37 2.39 -22.66
N VAL A 81 -17.74 3.46 -22.17
CA VAL A 81 -18.09 4.08 -20.89
C VAL A 81 -18.60 5.50 -21.12
N LEU A 82 -17.75 6.37 -21.69
CA LEU A 82 -18.05 7.78 -21.87
C LEU A 82 -17.25 8.39 -23.03
N ASN A 83 -17.60 9.62 -23.38
CA ASN A 83 -16.76 10.50 -24.19
C ASN A 83 -16.20 11.60 -23.28
N ALA A 84 -14.90 11.86 -23.40
CA ALA A 84 -14.22 12.98 -22.77
C ALA A 84 -13.77 13.97 -23.84
N THR A 85 -13.43 15.18 -23.43
CA THR A 85 -12.89 16.22 -24.33
C THR A 85 -11.47 16.52 -23.90
N ALA A 86 -10.54 16.49 -24.85
CA ALA A 86 -9.16 16.91 -24.60
C ALA A 86 -9.09 18.41 -24.32
N ASP A 87 -8.32 18.78 -23.31
CA ASP A 87 -8.10 20.16 -22.91
C ASP A 87 -7.30 20.96 -23.96
N ALA A 88 -6.93 22.20 -23.62
CA ALA A 88 -6.12 23.05 -24.50
C ALA A 88 -4.71 22.48 -24.77
N ASN A 89 -4.21 21.59 -23.90
CA ASN A 89 -2.92 20.93 -24.02
C ASN A 89 -3.00 19.61 -24.78
N GLY A 90 -4.20 19.17 -25.19
CA GLY A 90 -4.40 17.89 -25.85
C GLY A 90 -4.39 16.69 -24.88
N CYS A 91 -4.72 16.95 -23.62
CA CYS A 91 -4.72 15.99 -22.53
C CYS A 91 -6.12 15.78 -21.95
N VAL A 92 -6.37 14.59 -21.42
CA VAL A 92 -7.61 14.22 -20.76
C VAL A 92 -7.28 13.67 -19.38
N GLN A 93 -7.84 14.29 -18.33
CA GLN A 93 -7.74 13.75 -16.98
C GLN A 93 -8.70 12.57 -16.81
N PHE A 94 -8.16 11.50 -16.23
CA PHE A 94 -8.87 10.27 -15.90
C PHE A 94 -8.78 10.04 -14.40
N GLU A 95 -9.94 9.94 -13.76
CA GLU A 95 -10.11 9.51 -12.39
C GLU A 95 -10.80 8.16 -12.40
N VAL A 96 -10.11 7.14 -11.89
CA VAL A 96 -10.61 5.76 -11.77
C VAL A 96 -10.83 5.46 -10.29
N MET A 97 -12.09 5.25 -9.91
CA MET A 97 -12.49 4.83 -8.56
C MET A 97 -12.98 3.39 -8.60
N VAL A 98 -12.36 2.49 -7.84
CA VAL A 98 -12.82 1.10 -7.76
C VAL A 98 -13.90 1.00 -6.68
N ILE A 99 -15.16 0.80 -7.07
CA ILE A 99 -16.28 0.69 -6.12
C ILE A 99 -16.32 -0.71 -5.50
N SER A 100 -16.06 -1.75 -6.30
CA SER A 100 -16.01 -3.16 -5.90
C SER A 100 -15.17 -3.96 -6.89
N ALA A 101 -14.90 -5.23 -6.58
CA ALA A 101 -14.16 -6.13 -7.48
C ALA A 101 -14.81 -6.33 -8.88
N ARG A 102 -16.05 -5.86 -9.08
CA ARG A 102 -16.78 -5.95 -10.36
C ARG A 102 -17.32 -4.62 -10.88
N SER A 103 -17.10 -3.53 -10.15
CA SER A 103 -17.63 -2.22 -10.52
C SER A 103 -16.59 -1.15 -10.22
N MET A 104 -16.43 -0.24 -11.18
CA MET A 104 -15.61 0.95 -11.01
C MET A 104 -16.33 2.16 -11.59
N GLU A 105 -15.78 3.32 -11.37
CA GLU A 105 -16.24 4.59 -11.90
C GLU A 105 -15.08 5.27 -12.61
N ILE A 106 -15.33 5.81 -13.79
CA ILE A 106 -14.37 6.57 -14.59
C ILE A 106 -14.96 7.95 -14.80
N ASN A 107 -14.34 8.99 -14.26
CA ASN A 107 -14.82 10.38 -14.34
C ASN A 107 -16.32 10.53 -14.00
N GLY A 108 -16.78 9.92 -12.91
CA GLY A 108 -18.19 9.97 -12.51
C GLY A 108 -19.11 8.94 -13.17
N THR A 109 -18.65 8.20 -14.18
CA THR A 109 -19.47 7.24 -14.94
C THR A 109 -19.15 5.81 -14.57
N ARG A 110 -20.17 5.02 -14.21
CA ARG A 110 -19.98 3.62 -13.84
C ARG A 110 -19.52 2.77 -15.04
N ALA A 111 -18.57 1.89 -14.77
CA ALA A 111 -18.03 0.91 -15.70
C ALA A 111 -17.88 -0.46 -15.05
N THR A 112 -17.90 -1.50 -15.88
CA THR A 112 -17.68 -2.88 -15.43
C THR A 112 -16.21 -3.11 -15.18
N ALA A 113 -15.88 -3.50 -13.95
CA ALA A 113 -14.54 -3.92 -13.58
C ALA A 113 -14.44 -5.45 -13.57
N VAL A 114 -13.23 -5.96 -13.72
CA VAL A 114 -12.93 -7.37 -13.54
C VAL A 114 -11.94 -7.50 -12.40
N CYS A 115 -12.06 -8.58 -11.65
CA CYS A 115 -11.10 -8.91 -10.62
C CYS A 115 -9.73 -9.23 -11.25
N GLY A 116 -8.64 -8.62 -10.79
CA GLY A 116 -7.33 -8.72 -11.43
C GLY A 116 -7.11 -7.64 -12.51
N PRO A 117 -6.49 -7.96 -13.66
CA PRO A 117 -6.07 -6.95 -14.63
C PRO A 117 -7.26 -6.31 -15.35
N ASN A 118 -7.23 -4.98 -15.43
CA ASN A 118 -8.18 -4.15 -16.15
C ASN A 118 -7.44 -3.22 -17.12
N ALA A 119 -8.13 -2.82 -18.18
CA ALA A 119 -7.62 -1.86 -19.14
C ALA A 119 -8.68 -0.81 -19.49
N VAL A 120 -8.31 0.45 -19.36
CA VAL A 120 -9.08 1.60 -19.84
C VAL A 120 -8.37 2.15 -21.07
N VAL A 121 -9.07 2.17 -22.19
CA VAL A 121 -8.54 2.61 -23.48
C VAL A 121 -9.25 3.89 -23.90
N ALA A 122 -8.47 4.94 -24.08
CA ALA A 122 -8.91 6.23 -24.59
C ALA A 122 -8.47 6.37 -26.05
N SER A 123 -9.41 6.58 -26.98
CA SER A 123 -9.10 6.76 -28.40
C SER A 123 -9.68 8.06 -28.94
N GLY A 124 -8.87 8.84 -29.65
CA GLY A 124 -9.27 10.11 -30.25
C GLY A 124 -8.38 10.45 -31.43
N SER A 125 -8.49 11.66 -31.95
CA SER A 125 -7.63 12.20 -33.01
C SER A 125 -6.49 13.03 -32.41
N ALA A 126 -5.27 12.92 -32.92
CA ALA A 126 -4.19 13.88 -32.72
C ALA A 126 -4.35 15.11 -33.62
N THR A 127 -3.51 16.13 -33.40
CA THR A 127 -3.50 17.39 -34.16
C THR A 127 -3.35 17.17 -35.68
N ASN A 128 -2.63 16.13 -36.10
CA ASN A 128 -2.46 15.76 -37.51
C ASN A 128 -3.60 14.89 -38.06
N ALA A 129 -4.76 14.86 -37.40
CA ALA A 129 -5.92 14.02 -37.70
C ALA A 129 -5.66 12.50 -37.69
N THR A 130 -4.50 12.05 -37.20
CA THR A 130 -4.21 10.63 -37.02
C THR A 130 -4.93 10.10 -35.78
N ARG A 131 -5.38 8.85 -35.82
CA ARG A 131 -6.00 8.23 -34.65
C ARG A 131 -4.94 7.89 -33.61
N VAL A 132 -5.14 8.36 -32.39
CA VAL A 132 -4.32 8.04 -31.22
C VAL A 132 -5.12 7.19 -30.26
N THR A 133 -4.44 6.19 -29.70
CA THR A 133 -4.98 5.34 -28.65
C THR A 133 -4.02 5.35 -27.49
N GLN A 134 -4.53 5.61 -26.30
CA GLN A 134 -3.80 5.55 -25.04
C GLN A 134 -4.46 4.49 -24.15
N THR A 135 -3.65 3.71 -23.44
CA THR A 135 -4.15 2.64 -22.56
C THR A 135 -3.66 2.85 -21.14
N LEU A 136 -4.60 2.92 -20.19
CA LEU A 136 -4.34 2.80 -18.75
C LEU A 136 -4.56 1.35 -18.34
N ARG A 137 -3.56 0.76 -17.70
CA ARG A 137 -3.62 -0.58 -17.12
C ARG A 137 -3.58 -0.47 -15.61
N PHE A 138 -4.28 -1.37 -14.94
CA PHE A 138 -4.22 -1.52 -13.50
C PHE A 138 -4.75 -2.89 -13.08
N GLU A 139 -4.41 -3.30 -11.87
CA GLU A 139 -4.89 -4.54 -11.28
C GLU A 139 -5.78 -4.25 -10.06
N ILE A 140 -6.97 -4.84 -10.01
CA ILE A 140 -7.84 -4.78 -8.85
C ILE A 140 -7.58 -5.98 -7.96
N VAL A 141 -7.20 -5.73 -6.70
CA VAL A 141 -7.02 -6.79 -5.70
C VAL A 141 -8.36 -7.43 -5.38
N CYS A 142 -8.46 -8.72 -5.66
CA CYS A 142 -9.65 -9.54 -5.48
C CYS A 142 -9.95 -9.91 -4.04
N ASP A 143 -8.90 -10.03 -3.23
CA ASP A 143 -9.06 -10.45 -1.86
C ASP A 143 -9.60 -9.30 -1.02
N PRO A 144 -10.62 -9.55 -0.19
CA PRO A 144 -10.92 -8.68 0.92
C PRO A 144 -9.79 -8.86 1.94
N VAL A 145 -8.61 -8.27 1.69
CA VAL A 145 -7.72 -7.99 2.81
C VAL A 145 -8.53 -7.07 3.69
N ALA A 146 -9.04 -7.62 4.79
CA ALA A 146 -9.87 -6.92 5.75
C ALA A 146 -9.17 -5.59 6.04
N ARG A 147 -9.74 -4.49 5.54
CA ARG A 147 -9.30 -3.16 5.93
C ARG A 147 -9.58 -3.04 7.42
N ALA A 148 -8.58 -3.36 8.23
CA ALA A 148 -8.37 -2.73 9.51
C ALA A 148 -8.05 -1.25 9.21
N GLY A 149 -9.07 -0.52 8.75
CA GLY A 149 -9.06 0.92 8.60
C GLY A 149 -9.13 1.55 9.97
N THR A 150 -8.06 1.44 10.75
CA THR A 150 -7.69 2.56 11.60
C THR A 150 -6.69 3.36 10.80
N ALA A 151 -7.13 4.49 10.26
CA ALA A 151 -6.23 5.58 9.99
C ALA A 151 -5.52 5.90 11.32
N THR A 152 -4.34 5.34 11.50
CA THR A 152 -3.47 5.65 12.63
C THR A 152 -2.83 7.01 12.35
N THR A 153 -3.64 8.08 12.42
CA THR A 153 -3.13 9.37 12.88
C THR A 153 -2.34 9.08 14.15
N GLY A 154 -1.09 9.53 14.23
CA GLY A 154 -0.07 9.17 15.22
C GLY A 154 -0.40 9.38 16.71
N ALA A 155 -1.66 9.65 17.07
CA ALA A 155 -2.15 9.73 18.44
C ALA A 155 -2.48 8.35 19.07
N ALA A 156 -2.66 7.28 18.29
CA ALA A 156 -3.09 5.98 18.85
C ALA A 156 -1.94 5.04 19.29
N ILE A 157 -0.68 5.31 18.92
CA ILE A 157 0.48 4.50 19.32
C ILE A 157 0.67 4.54 20.85
N ALA A 158 0.18 5.58 21.54
CA ALA A 158 0.28 5.70 22.98
C ALA A 158 -0.61 4.71 23.78
N ARG A 159 -1.63 4.08 23.17
CA ARG A 159 -2.53 3.16 23.90
C ARG A 159 -2.20 1.67 23.71
N GLY A 160 -1.50 1.29 22.65
CA GLY A 160 -1.06 -0.10 22.43
C GLY A 160 0.14 -0.53 23.30
N ALA A 161 1.00 0.42 23.68
CA ALA A 161 2.20 0.14 24.47
C ALA A 161 1.90 -0.20 25.95
N LEU A 162 0.70 0.10 26.46
CA LEU A 162 0.34 -0.18 27.86
C LEU A 162 -0.06 -1.65 28.11
N VAL A 163 -0.51 -2.39 27.10
CA VAL A 163 -0.92 -3.79 27.28
C VAL A 163 0.29 -4.74 27.27
N GLY A 164 1.34 -4.43 26.51
CA GLY A 164 2.55 -5.27 26.45
C GLY A 164 3.35 -5.31 27.76
N VAL A 165 3.38 -4.20 28.52
CA VAL A 165 4.13 -4.13 29.79
C VAL A 165 3.42 -4.91 30.91
N ALA A 166 2.09 -5.03 30.88
CA ALA A 166 1.33 -5.76 31.90
C ALA A 166 1.55 -7.29 31.84
N LEU A 167 1.74 -7.85 30.65
CA LEU A 167 1.98 -9.29 30.46
C LEU A 167 3.41 -9.71 30.82
N VAL A 168 4.42 -8.86 30.56
CA VAL A 168 5.80 -9.15 30.97
C VAL A 168 5.97 -9.01 32.50
N GLY A 169 5.27 -8.05 33.13
CA GLY A 169 5.32 -7.86 34.59
C GLY A 169 4.70 -9.03 35.38
N SER A 170 3.61 -9.61 34.89
CA SER A 170 2.92 -10.73 35.57
C SER A 170 3.72 -12.05 35.52
N GLY A 171 4.47 -12.31 34.43
CA GLY A 171 5.35 -13.48 34.34
C GLY A 171 6.49 -13.46 35.36
N VAL A 172 7.09 -12.31 35.64
CA VAL A 172 8.21 -12.17 36.59
C VAL A 172 7.75 -12.39 38.05
N LEU A 173 6.53 -11.97 38.41
CA LEU A 173 5.99 -12.17 39.76
C LEU A 173 5.70 -13.64 40.09
N ILE A 174 5.27 -14.45 39.11
CA ILE A 174 5.02 -15.88 39.31
C ILE A 174 6.34 -16.66 39.53
N VAL A 175 7.40 -16.28 38.81
CA VAL A 175 8.73 -16.89 38.96
C VAL A 175 9.40 -16.51 40.29
N LEU A 176 9.17 -15.30 40.79
CA LEU A 176 9.67 -14.89 42.12
C LEU A 176 8.85 -15.47 43.27
N GLY A 177 7.53 -15.63 43.11
CA GLY A 177 6.65 -16.25 44.12
C GLY A 177 6.90 -17.74 44.34
N SER A 178 7.23 -18.47 43.27
CA SER A 178 7.55 -19.91 43.34
C SER A 178 8.89 -20.22 44.03
N ARG A 179 9.85 -19.28 44.03
CA ARG A 179 11.11 -19.44 44.78
C ARG A 179 10.97 -19.28 46.30
N ARG A 180 9.98 -18.52 46.79
CA ARG A 180 9.80 -18.30 48.25
C ARG A 180 9.07 -19.44 48.96
N ARG A 181 8.37 -20.32 48.25
CA ARG A 181 7.65 -21.45 48.89
C ARG A 181 8.52 -22.69 49.15
N LYS A 182 9.78 -22.70 48.70
CA LYS A 182 10.66 -23.88 48.83
C LYS A 182 11.57 -23.87 50.07
N THR A 183 11.41 -22.92 51.00
CA THR A 183 12.26 -22.80 52.20
C THR A 183 11.48 -22.80 53.52
N ARG A 184 10.27 -23.38 53.56
CA ARG A 184 9.59 -23.72 54.82
C ARG A 184 9.12 -25.16 54.78
N ASP A 185 10.02 -26.06 55.11
CA ASP A 185 9.69 -27.29 55.83
C ASP A 185 10.39 -27.22 57.19
N PRO A 186 9.64 -27.20 58.31
CA PRO A 186 10.16 -27.53 59.63
C PRO A 186 10.03 -29.04 59.84
N GLY A 187 11.16 -29.72 60.03
CA GLY A 187 11.28 -31.12 60.40
C GLY A 187 12.70 -31.42 60.80
#